data_AF-A0A1W2FQG6-F1
#
_entry.id   AF-A0A1W2FQG6-F1
#
_cell.length_a   1.000
_cell.length_b   1.000
_cell.length_c   1.000
_cell.angle_alpha   90.00
_cell.angle_beta   90.00
_cell.angle_gamma   90.00
#
_symmetry.space_group_name_H-M   'P 1'
#
loop_
_entity.id
_entity.type
_entity.pdbx_description
1 polymer ?
#
loop_
_entity_poly.entity_id
_entity_poly.type
_entity_poly.pdbx_seq_one_letter_code
_entity_poly.pdbx_strand_id
1 'polypeptide(L)'
;MTTQQAPQRDEAWAKAASPQEVARAHAAGELAELLGAHVPRSFSPDTQLSDNDLRGMTPGEIAKAVEAGAVDELLGRNNAVDGV
;
A
#
# COMPACT_ATOMS: atom_id res chain seq x y z
N MET A 1 12.03 -14.49 -8.39
CA MET A 1 10.76 -14.75 -7.69
C MET A 1 9.69 -13.97 -8.42
N THR A 2 8.84 -14.62 -9.19
CA THR A 2 7.76 -13.94 -9.92
C THR A 2 6.66 -13.67 -8.91
N THR A 3 6.59 -12.44 -8.38
CA THR A 3 5.45 -11.99 -7.59
C THR A 3 4.23 -12.05 -8.49
N GLN A 4 3.47 -13.13 -8.36
CA GLN A 4 2.20 -13.33 -9.04
C GLN A 4 1.23 -12.32 -8.44
N GLN A 5 1.19 -11.12 -9.03
CA GLN A 5 0.16 -10.13 -8.73
C GLN A 5 -1.18 -10.85 -8.88
N ALA A 6 -1.98 -10.86 -7.82
CA ALA A 6 -3.33 -11.42 -7.87
C ALA A 6 -4.06 -10.84 -9.09
N PRO A 7 -4.88 -11.65 -9.81
CA PRO A 7 -5.53 -11.20 -11.03
C PRO A 7 -6.37 -9.95 -10.72
N GLN A 8 -5.95 -8.80 -11.26
CA GLN A 8 -6.71 -7.56 -11.15
C GLN A 8 -8.10 -7.80 -11.72
N ARG A 9 -9.11 -7.40 -10.94
CA ARG A 9 -10.50 -7.48 -11.35
C ARG A 9 -10.79 -6.28 -12.23
N ASP A 10 -11.51 -6.55 -13.30
CA ASP A 10 -11.92 -5.60 -14.31
C ASP A 10 -13.41 -5.20 -14.13
N GLU A 11 -13.84 -4.18 -14.87
CA GLU A 11 -15.18 -3.60 -14.74
C GLU A 11 -16.31 -4.62 -14.97
N ALA A 12 -16.08 -5.62 -15.84
CA ALA A 12 -17.05 -6.67 -16.09
C ALA A 12 -17.25 -7.56 -14.85
N TRP A 13 -16.18 -7.88 -14.12
CA TRP A 13 -16.26 -8.59 -12.86
C TRP A 13 -16.98 -7.75 -11.80
N ALA A 14 -16.60 -6.48 -11.64
CA ALA A 14 -17.19 -5.61 -10.60
C ALA A 14 -18.70 -5.39 -10.79
N LYS A 15 -19.18 -5.40 -12.05
CA LYS A 15 -20.61 -5.32 -12.39
C LYS A 15 -21.39 -6.60 -12.10
N ALA A 16 -20.73 -7.75 -12.14
CA ALA A 16 -21.34 -9.06 -11.89
C ALA A 16 -21.15 -9.54 -10.43
N ALA A 17 -20.18 -8.99 -9.72
CA ALA A 17 -19.82 -9.37 -8.37
C ALA A 17 -20.83 -8.83 -7.34
N SER A 18 -21.03 -9.62 -6.28
CA SER A 18 -21.84 -9.19 -5.15
C SER A 18 -21.18 -8.01 -4.41
N PRO A 19 -21.93 -7.13 -3.74
CA PRO A 19 -21.33 -6.04 -2.95
C PRO A 19 -20.30 -6.52 -1.91
N GLN A 20 -20.51 -7.71 -1.34
CA GLN A 20 -19.58 -8.35 -0.41
C GLN A 20 -18.29 -8.82 -1.09
N GLU A 21 -18.35 -9.26 -2.35
CA GLU A 21 -17.17 -9.65 -3.14
C GLU A 21 -16.37 -8.43 -3.55
N VAL A 22 -17.05 -7.37 -4.01
CA VAL A 22 -16.41 -6.09 -4.33
C VAL A 22 -15.70 -5.52 -3.11
N ALA A 23 -16.31 -5.57 -1.92
CA ALA A 23 -15.68 -5.12 -0.68
C ALA A 23 -14.43 -5.93 -0.32
N ARG A 24 -14.43 -7.25 -0.56
CA ARG A 24 -13.26 -8.11 -0.35
C ARG A 24 -12.15 -7.83 -1.36
N ALA A 25 -12.46 -7.71 -2.64
CA ALA A 25 -11.51 -7.39 -3.68
C ALA A 25 -10.91 -5.98 -3.50
N HIS A 26 -11.71 -5.03 -3.01
CA HIS A 26 -11.24 -3.69 -2.63
C HIS A 26 -10.24 -3.76 -1.46
N ALA A 27 -10.57 -4.52 -0.41
CA ALA A 27 -9.67 -4.71 0.74
C ALA A 27 -8.37 -5.45 0.36
N ALA A 28 -8.44 -6.34 -0.64
CA ALA A 28 -7.30 -7.08 -1.16
C ALA A 28 -6.46 -6.29 -2.20
N GLY A 29 -6.90 -5.10 -2.61
CA GLY A 29 -6.22 -4.31 -3.65
C GLY A 29 -6.39 -4.83 -5.08
N GLU A 30 -7.29 -5.78 -5.31
CA GLU A 30 -7.60 -6.36 -6.62
C GLU A 30 -8.48 -5.44 -7.50
N LEU A 31 -8.94 -4.31 -6.96
CA LEU A 31 -9.73 -3.28 -7.68
C LEU A 31 -8.97 -1.97 -7.89
N ALA A 32 -7.68 -1.95 -7.57
CA ALA A 32 -6.87 -0.74 -7.58
C ALA A 32 -6.76 -0.12 -8.99
N GLU A 33 -6.55 -0.93 -10.03
CA GLU A 33 -6.53 -0.42 -11.42
C GLU A 33 -7.88 0.16 -11.86
N LEU A 34 -8.98 -0.46 -11.40
CA LEU A 34 -10.35 -0.13 -11.80
C LEU A 34 -10.85 1.16 -11.13
N LEU A 35 -10.48 1.37 -9.88
CA LEU A 35 -10.88 2.55 -9.09
C LEU A 35 -9.99 3.76 -9.35
N GLY A 36 -8.95 3.62 -10.18
CA GLY A 36 -7.86 4.60 -10.27
C GLY A 36 -7.19 4.84 -8.92
N ALA A 37 -7.48 3.96 -7.95
CA ALA A 37 -6.93 4.01 -6.62
C ALA A 37 -5.56 3.38 -6.72
N HIS A 38 -4.51 4.19 -6.58
CA HIS A 38 -3.15 3.73 -6.39
C HIS A 38 -3.20 2.46 -5.51
N VAL A 39 -2.77 1.33 -6.09
CA VAL A 39 -2.66 0.06 -5.35
C VAL A 39 -1.93 0.42 -4.06
N PRO A 40 -2.54 0.26 -2.88
CA PRO A 40 -1.86 0.63 -1.65
C PRO A 40 -0.58 -0.18 -1.64
N ARG A 41 0.56 0.50 -1.81
CA ARG A 41 1.87 -0.14 -1.72
C ARG A 41 1.86 -0.84 -0.37
N SER A 42 2.19 -2.12 -0.36
CA SER A 42 2.41 -2.81 0.90
C SER A 42 3.61 -2.15 1.55
N PHE A 43 3.33 -1.35 2.58
CA PHE A 43 4.35 -0.76 3.43
C PHE A 43 4.68 -1.80 4.48
N SER A 44 5.80 -2.49 4.30
CA SER A 44 6.34 -3.34 5.35
C SER A 44 7.21 -2.50 6.27
N PRO A 45 7.18 -2.71 7.59
CA PRO A 45 8.14 -2.06 8.50
C PRO A 45 9.59 -2.41 8.13
N ASP A 46 9.80 -3.59 7.53
CA ASP A 46 11.09 -4.05 6.98
C ASP A 46 11.50 -3.34 5.68
N THR A 47 10.60 -2.57 5.06
CA THR A 47 10.86 -1.79 3.84
C THR A 47 10.73 -0.31 4.16
N GLN A 48 11.85 0.32 4.50
CA GLN A 48 11.90 1.75 4.72
C GLN A 48 11.79 2.50 3.37
N LEU A 49 10.84 3.43 3.32
CA LEU A 49 10.69 4.36 2.22
C LEU A 49 11.78 5.43 2.31
N SER A 50 12.24 5.88 1.16
CA SER A 50 13.15 7.03 1.06
C SER A 50 12.38 8.33 0.79
N ASP A 51 13.04 9.48 0.98
CA ASP A 51 12.46 10.80 0.70
C ASP A 51 11.94 10.91 -0.76
N ASN A 52 12.63 10.24 -1.69
CA ASN A 52 12.22 10.16 -3.09
C ASN A 52 10.92 9.36 -3.31
N ASP A 53 10.64 8.36 -2.48
CA ASP A 53 9.40 7.58 -2.56
C ASP A 53 8.22 8.43 -2.06
N LEU A 54 8.42 9.20 -0.99
CA LEU A 54 7.40 10.09 -0.41
C LEU A 54 6.96 11.18 -1.37
N ARG A 55 7.87 11.69 -2.21
CA ARG A 55 7.55 12.73 -3.19
C ARG A 55 6.50 12.32 -4.22
N GLY A 56 6.38 11.02 -4.50
CA GLY A 56 5.38 10.48 -5.41
C GLY A 56 4.11 9.98 -4.72
N MET A 57 4.03 10.08 -3.39
CA MET A 57 2.92 9.54 -2.60
C MET A 57 1.88 10.59 -2.31
N THR A 58 0.62 10.14 -2.29
CA THR A 58 -0.50 10.95 -1.84
C THR A 58 -0.47 11.09 -0.31
N PRO A 59 -1.12 12.12 0.27
CA PRO A 59 -1.22 12.27 1.72
C PRO A 59 -1.80 11.05 2.44
N GLY A 60 -2.73 10.34 1.80
CA GLY A 60 -3.30 9.10 2.33
C GLY A 60 -2.31 7.93 2.35
N GLU A 61 -1.43 7.83 1.35
CA GLU A 61 -0.36 6.83 1.32
C GLU A 61 0.73 7.14 2.35
N ILE A 62 1.07 8.42 2.55
CA ILE A 62 2.02 8.84 3.58
C ILE A 62 1.49 8.48 4.97
N ALA A 63 0.20 8.74 5.26
CA ALA A 63 -0.42 8.38 6.53
C ALA A 63 -0.32 6.86 6.79
N LYS A 64 -0.65 6.03 5.79
CA LYS A 64 -0.52 4.57 5.89
C LYS A 64 0.92 4.12 6.08
N ALA A 65 1.88 4.76 5.42
CA ALA A 65 3.30 4.44 5.60
C ALA A 65 3.82 4.80 6.99
N VAL A 66 3.32 5.90 7.59
CA VAL A 66 3.59 6.26 8.99
C VAL A 66 2.99 5.25 9.95
N GLU A 67 1.72 4.83 9.74
CA GLU A 67 1.07 3.80 10.57
C GLU A 67 1.76 2.44 10.47
N ALA A 68 2.28 2.10 9.29
CA ALA A 68 3.02 0.86 9.04
C ALA A 68 4.48 0.89 9.50
N GLY A 69 4.99 2.04 9.98
CA GLY A 69 6.39 2.20 10.38
C GLY A 69 7.40 2.21 9.22
N ALA A 70 6.94 2.30 7.98
CA ALA A 70 7.78 2.30 6.79
C ALA A 70 8.52 3.64 6.56
N VAL A 71 8.30 4.65 7.41
CA VAL A 71 9.01 5.94 7.39
C VAL A 71 9.68 6.25 8.73
N ASP A 72 9.73 5.28 9.65
CA ASP A 72 10.29 5.49 10.98
C ASP A 72 11.79 5.86 10.94
N GLU A 73 12.54 5.40 9.93
CA GLU A 73 13.93 5.80 9.69
C GLU A 73 14.03 7.27 9.24
N LEU A 74 13.20 7.69 8.29
CA LEU A 74 13.12 9.09 7.84
C LEU A 74 12.70 10.04 8.96
N LEU A 75 11.82 9.59 9.84
CA LEU A 75 11.36 10.34 11.02
C LEU A 75 12.34 10.25 12.20
N GLY A 76 13.44 9.52 12.06
CA GLY A 76 14.44 9.34 13.12
C GLY A 76 13.96 8.53 14.33
N ARG A 77 12.81 7.84 14.23
CA ARG A 77 12.26 7.00 15.31
C ARG A 77 13.00 5.66 15.44
N ASN A 78 13.51 5.11 14.33
CA ASN A 78 14.32 3.88 14.34
C ASN A 78 15.79 4.11 14.71
N ASN A 79 16.25 5.35 14.86
CA ASN A 79 17.64 5.68 15.18
C ASN A 79 17.95 5.72 16.69
N ALA A 80 17.06 5.15 17.53
CA ALA A 80 17.18 5.19 18.98
C ALA A 80 18.01 4.03 19.59
N VAL A 81 18.72 3.22 18.80
CA VAL A 81 19.40 2.01 19.30
C VAL A 81 20.92 1.96 19.11
N ASP A 82 21.58 2.98 18.59
CA ASP A 82 23.05 3.01 18.52
C ASP A 82 23.62 4.14 19.41
N GLY A 83 23.65 3.87 20.71
CA GLY A 83 24.07 4.84 21.71
C GLY A 83 24.26 4.24 23.10
N VAL A 84 25.05 3.17 23.22
CA VAL A 84 25.72 2.72 24.46
C VAL A 84 27.09 2.17 24.12
#